data_AF-A0A848ZMM4-F1
#
_entry.id   AF-A0A848ZMM4-F1
#
_cell.length_a   1.000
_cell.length_b   1.000
_cell.length_c   1.000
_cell.angle_alpha   90.00
_cell.angle_beta   90.00
_cell.angle_gamma   90.00
#
_symmetry.space_group_name_H-M   'P 1'
#
loop_
_entity.id
_entity.type
_entity.pdbx_description
1 polymer ?
#
loop_
_entity_poly.entity_id
_entity_poly.type
_entity_poly.pdbx_seq_one_letter_code
_entity_poly.pdbx_strand_id
1 'polypeptide(L)' 'NYYLNNAVYLMEDFLESTSDPYYKGEVLYGDRAEHCWNGDPEQPNHISRLRYNSMYVPKIMQRIAESAPKGADVTSWRYK' A
#
# COMPACT_ATOMS: atom_id res chain seq x y z
N ASN A 1 22.12 -2.97 -0.26
CA ASN A 1 21.16 -2.61 0.81
C ASN A 1 21.18 -1.14 1.21
N TYR A 2 22.32 -0.49 1.49
CA TYR A 2 22.32 0.94 1.88
C TYR A 2 21.72 1.90 0.83
N TYR A 3 22.09 1.75 -0.45
CA TYR A 3 21.61 2.62 -1.53
C TYR A 3 20.10 2.50 -1.84
N LEU A 4 19.49 1.35 -1.56
CA LEU A 4 18.07 1.11 -1.83
C LEU A 4 17.18 1.68 -0.72
N ASN A 5 17.61 1.60 0.54
CA ASN A 5 16.86 2.19 1.65
C ASN A 5 16.74 3.70 1.49
N ASN A 6 17.83 4.38 1.15
CA ASN A 6 17.82 5.83 0.89
C ASN A 6 16.91 6.22 -0.29
N ALA A 7 16.76 5.35 -1.30
CA ALA A 7 15.88 5.64 -2.43
C ALA A 7 14.40 5.70 -2.02
N VAL A 8 13.95 4.85 -1.08
CA VAL A 8 12.57 4.87 -0.57
C VAL A 8 12.33 6.13 0.26
N TYR A 9 13.26 6.52 1.14
CA TYR A 9 13.15 7.76 1.91
C TYR A 9 13.09 9.00 1.02
N LEU A 10 13.96 9.09 0.01
CA LEU A 10 13.94 10.22 -0.93
C LEU A 10 12.67 10.26 -1.78
N MET A 11 12.11 9.10 -2.12
CA MET A 11 10.83 9.01 -2.81
C MET A 11 9.69 9.49 -1.90
N GLU A 12 9.65 9.06 -0.64
CA GLU A 12 8.65 9.52 0.33
C GLU A 12 8.75 11.04 0.54
N ASP A 13 9.95 11.58 0.76
CA ASP A 13 10.17 13.03 0.90
C ASP A 13 9.64 13.81 -0.31
N PHE A 14 9.88 13.30 -1.53
CA PHE A 14 9.34 13.90 -2.74
C PHE A 14 7.80 13.82 -2.77
N LEU A 15 7.22 12.66 -2.46
CA LEU A 15 5.77 12.47 -2.47
C LEU A 15 5.09 13.42 -1.48
N GLU A 16 5.58 13.49 -0.25
CA GLU A 16 5.07 14.39 0.80
C GLU A 16 5.23 15.88 0.47
N SER A 17 6.14 16.24 -0.45
CA SER A 17 6.31 17.63 -0.91
C SER A 17 5.25 18.09 -1.93
N THR A 18 4.46 17.18 -2.49
CA THR A 18 3.41 17.52 -3.48
C THR A 18 2.27 18.31 -2.82
N SER A 19 1.62 19.25 -3.52
CA SER A 19 0.54 20.05 -2.93
C SER A 19 -0.75 20.07 -3.73
N ASP A 20 -0.69 19.83 -5.04
CA ASP A 20 -1.84 19.88 -5.93
C ASP A 20 -1.74 18.81 -7.04
N PRO A 21 -2.26 17.58 -6.81
CA PRO A 21 -2.80 17.08 -5.54
C PRO A 21 -1.69 16.73 -4.53
N TYR A 22 -1.93 16.96 -3.24
CA TYR A 22 -1.09 16.42 -2.16
C TYR A 22 -1.15 14.89 -2.13
N TYR A 23 0.02 14.27 -1.93
CA TYR A 23 0.16 12.83 -1.76
C TYR A 23 -0.54 12.38 -0.48
N LYS A 24 -1.58 11.55 -0.62
CA LYS A 24 -2.34 10.95 0.48
C LYS A 24 -2.16 9.44 0.51
N GLY A 25 -0.99 8.96 0.11
CA GLY A 25 -0.66 7.54 0.10
C GLY A 25 -0.11 7.05 1.44
N GLU A 26 0.41 5.83 1.43
CA GLU A 26 1.04 5.20 2.58
C GLU A 26 2.40 4.63 2.14
N VAL A 27 3.45 4.94 2.89
CA VAL A 27 4.76 4.29 2.80
C VAL A 27 5.03 3.61 4.13
N LEU A 28 5.43 2.35 4.10
CA LEU A 28 5.78 1.58 5.29
C LEU A 28 7.21 1.07 5.18
N TYR A 29 7.87 0.94 6.32
CA TYR A 29 9.24 0.43 6.43
C TYR A 29 9.25 -0.83 7.28
N GLY A 30 9.87 -1.90 6.75
CA GLY A 30 10.18 -3.09 7.55
C GLY A 30 11.47 -2.92 8.35
N ASP A 31 11.59 -3.57 9.51
CA ASP A 31 12.82 -3.54 10.32
C ASP A 31 13.96 -4.28 9.60
N ARG A 32 14.72 -3.54 8.80
CA ARG A 32 15.84 -4.04 7.96
C ARG A 32 15.43 -5.13 6.97
N ALA A 33 14.15 -5.22 6.64
CA ALA A 33 13.66 -6.19 5.69
C ALA A 33 14.22 -5.90 4.29
N GLU A 34 14.47 -6.97 3.53
CA GLU A 34 15.03 -6.88 2.18
C GLU A 34 14.02 -6.27 1.18
N HIS A 35 14.45 -6.03 -0.07
CA HIS A 35 13.65 -5.42 -1.12
C HIS A 35 12.32 -6.14 -1.46
N CYS A 36 12.14 -7.38 -1.00
CA CYS A 36 10.92 -8.17 -1.15
C CYS A 36 9.94 -8.01 0.02
N TRP A 37 10.20 -7.11 0.97
CA TRP A 37 9.27 -6.82 2.05
C TRP A 37 8.00 -6.18 1.51
N ASN A 38 6.87 -6.64 2.01
CA ASN A 38 5.58 -6.45 1.38
C ASN A 38 4.53 -5.86 2.33
N GLY A 39 4.95 -5.19 3.41
CA GLY A 39 4.08 -4.38 4.27
C GLY A 39 3.58 -5.04 5.56
N ASP A 40 3.93 -6.30 5.84
CA ASP A 40 3.52 -6.99 7.08
C ASP A 40 4.66 -6.92 8.13
N PRO A 41 4.48 -6.17 9.24
CA PRO A 41 5.47 -6.10 10.30
C PRO A 41 5.39 -7.28 11.28
N GLU A 42 4.34 -8.10 11.23
CA GLU A 42 4.08 -9.17 12.20
C GLU A 42 4.57 -10.55 11.73
N GLN A 43 4.78 -10.71 10.42
CA GLN A 43 5.13 -11.99 9.80
C GLN A 43 6.41 -11.90 8.96
N PRO A 44 7.20 -12.98 8.87
CA PRO A 44 8.34 -13.02 7.96
C PRO A 44 7.89 -12.99 6.49
N ASN A 45 8.72 -12.42 5.60
CA ASN A 45 8.43 -12.23 4.17
C ASN A 45 7.87 -13.46 3.46
N HIS A 46 8.41 -14.65 3.76
CA HIS A 46 8.00 -15.89 3.11
C HIS A 46 6.55 -16.30 3.43
N ILE A 47 6.00 -15.88 4.57
CA ILE A 47 4.59 -16.02 4.95
C ILE A 47 3.80 -14.85 4.41
N SER A 48 4.27 -13.63 4.65
CA SER A 48 3.53 -12.43 4.27
C SER A 48 3.21 -12.37 2.76
N ARG A 49 4.13 -12.85 1.90
CA ARG A 49 3.89 -12.93 0.44
C ARG A 49 2.70 -13.79 0.04
N LEU A 50 2.20 -14.65 0.93
CA LEU A 50 1.02 -15.50 0.71
C LEU A 50 -0.28 -14.79 1.16
N ARG A 51 -0.18 -13.61 1.78
CA ARG A 51 -1.27 -12.91 2.45
C ARG A 51 -1.69 -11.60 1.78
N TYR A 52 -1.17 -11.30 0.58
CA TYR A 52 -1.49 -10.06 -0.14
C TYR A 52 -2.98 -9.75 -0.18
N ASN A 53 -3.81 -10.74 -0.48
CA ASN A 53 -5.25 -10.54 -0.56
C ASN A 53 -5.85 -10.13 0.80
N SER A 54 -5.48 -10.82 1.88
CA SER A 54 -5.94 -10.47 3.23
C SER A 54 -5.47 -9.10 3.69
N MET A 55 -4.28 -8.66 3.26
CA MET A 55 -3.71 -7.36 3.63
C MET A 55 -4.30 -6.21 2.81
N TYR A 56 -4.40 -6.38 1.49
CA TYR A 56 -4.62 -5.27 0.57
C TYR A 56 -6.03 -5.24 -0.04
N VAL A 57 -6.72 -6.37 -0.18
CA VAL A 57 -8.10 -6.35 -0.71
C VAL A 57 -8.99 -5.44 0.14
N PRO A 58 -9.01 -5.50 1.49
CA PRO A 58 -9.82 -4.58 2.29
C PRO A 58 -9.52 -3.10 1.99
N LYS A 59 -8.23 -2.72 1.91
CA LYS A 59 -7.79 -1.36 1.57
C LYS A 59 -8.25 -0.94 0.16
N ILE A 60 -8.11 -1.82 -0.83
CA ILE A 60 -8.54 -1.60 -2.22
C ILE A 60 -10.07 -1.44 -2.30
N MET A 61 -10.81 -2.30 -1.61
CA MET A 61 -12.28 -2.25 -1.54
C MET A 61 -12.79 -0.92 -0.98
N GLN A 62 -12.13 -0.43 0.08
CA GLN A 62 -12.42 0.87 0.66
C GLN A 62 -12.12 1.99 -0.33
N ARG A 63 -10.93 2.00 -0.94
CA ARG A 63 -10.54 3.02 -1.92
C ARG A 63 -11.48 3.09 -3.12
N ILE A 64 -11.91 1.94 -3.64
CA ILE A 64 -12.90 1.85 -4.72
C ILE A 64 -14.22 2.48 -4.26
N ALA A 65 -14.70 2.16 -3.05
CA ALA A 65 -15.94 2.75 -2.53
C ALA A 65 -15.87 4.28 -2.40
N GLU A 66 -14.72 4.81 -1.97
CA GLU A 66 -14.51 6.25 -1.77
C GLU A 66 -14.36 7.04 -3.08
N SER A 67 -13.81 6.42 -4.13
CA SER A 67 -13.56 7.09 -5.42
C SER A 67 -14.54 6.74 -6.53
N ALA A 68 -15.44 5.77 -6.31
CA ALA A 68 -16.37 5.33 -7.33
C ALA A 68 -17.21 6.51 -7.83
N PRO A 69 -17.34 6.70 -9.17
CA PRO A 69 -18.17 7.75 -9.70
C PRO A 69 -19.65 7.48 -9.38
N LYS A 70 -20.46 8.53 -9.39
CA LYS A 70 -21.90 8.42 -9.11
C LYS A 70 -22.55 7.41 -10.07
N GLY A 71 -23.23 6.41 -9.50
CA GLY A 71 -23.91 5.35 -10.25
C GLY A 71 -23.06 4.13 -10.61
N ALA A 72 -21.76 4.11 -10.26
CA ALA A 72 -20.95 2.91 -10.41
C ALA A 72 -21.42 1.77 -9.49
N ASP A 73 -21.39 0.55 -10.01
CA ASP A 73 -21.72 -0.64 -9.24
C ASP A 73 -20.53 -1.09 -8.39
N VAL A 74 -20.67 -0.87 -7.08
CA VAL A 74 -19.69 -1.28 -6.08
C VAL A 74 -20.14 -2.52 -5.29
N THR A 75 -21.18 -3.22 -5.74
CA THR A 75 -21.86 -4.26 -4.94
C THR A 75 -21.98 -5.63 -5.60
N SER A 76 -22.20 -5.72 -6.92
CA SER A 76 -22.50 -7.02 -7.58
C SER A 76 -21.40 -8.06 -7.47
N TRP A 77 -20.16 -7.62 -7.28
CA TRP A 77 -18.95 -8.44 -7.21
C TRP A 77 -18.42 -8.61 -5.77
N ARG A 78 -19.11 -8.04 -4.78
CA ARG A 78 -18.78 -8.23 -3.35
C ARG A 78 -19.39 -9.53 -2.85
N TYR A 79 -18.57 -10.57 -2.77
CA TYR A 79 -18.96 -11.83 -2.13
C TYR A 79 -19.04 -11.64 -0.60
N LYS A 80 -20.09 -12.18 0.02
CA LYS A 80 -20.28 -12.20 1.49
C LYS A 80 -19.71 -13.47 2.09
#